data_AF-A0A090DW95-F1
#
_entry.id   AF-A0A090DW95-F1
#
_cell.length_a   1.000
_cell.length_b   1.000
_cell.length_c   1.000
_cell.angle_alpha   90.00
_cell.angle_beta   90.00
_cell.angle_gamma   90.00
#
_symmetry.space_group_name_H-M   'P 1'
#
loop_
_entity.id
_entity.type
_entity.pdbx_description
1 polymer ?
#
loop_
_entity_poly.entity_id
_entity_poly.type
_entity_poly.pdbx_seq_one_letter_code
_entity_poly.pdbx_strand_id
1 'polypeptide(L)'
;MQTDVAILIVGDLALAAILVAIAAVDFRRQVIPDPLNMALAASGLGFQLIIQRENAPMQLLVAALTLAVFWALRRGHFLLTGRIGLGLGDVKMLGAAALWINPLLLPALLFIASAAALLFVGGQVVATGPAAARMRVPFGPFIALGLACSWLLEQFVGLNLGMP
;
A
#
# COMPACT_ATOMS: atom_id res chain seq x y z
N MET A 1 5.34 -21.91 17.58
CA MET A 1 3.86 -21.82 17.54
C MET A 1 3.31 -20.65 18.35
N GLN A 2 3.50 -20.58 19.69
CA GLN A 2 2.92 -19.48 20.49
C GLN A 2 3.64 -18.12 20.29
N THR A 3 4.96 -18.14 20.06
CA THR A 3 5.76 -16.95 19.73
C THR A 3 5.38 -16.36 18.37
N ASP A 4 5.07 -17.21 17.40
CA ASP A 4 4.81 -16.79 16.01
C ASP A 4 3.46 -16.08 15.92
N VAL A 5 2.45 -16.59 16.63
CA VAL A 5 1.13 -15.93 16.75
C VAL A 5 1.24 -14.56 17.43
N ALA A 6 2.05 -14.44 18.48
CA ALA A 6 2.26 -13.15 19.14
C ALA A 6 2.93 -12.13 18.20
N ILE A 7 3.90 -12.54 17.40
CA ILE A 7 4.57 -11.66 16.42
C ILE A 7 3.60 -11.25 15.31
N LEU A 8 2.74 -12.15 14.84
CA LEU A 8 1.70 -11.83 13.85
C LEU A 8 0.74 -10.77 14.38
N ILE A 9 0.21 -10.93 15.59
CA ILE A 9 -0.70 -9.95 16.20
C ILE A 9 -0.03 -8.58 16.37
N VAL A 10 1.23 -8.56 16.81
CA VAL A 10 2.00 -7.31 16.92
C VAL A 10 2.22 -6.67 15.55
N GLY A 11 2.52 -7.48 14.53
CA GLY A 11 2.64 -7.03 13.14
C GLY A 11 1.34 -6.42 12.62
N ASP A 12 0.20 -7.09 12.84
CA ASP A 12 -1.13 -6.61 12.44
C ASP A 12 -1.47 -5.27 13.07
N LEU A 13 -1.25 -5.14 14.39
CA LEU A 13 -1.52 -3.91 15.13
C LEU A 13 -0.60 -2.77 14.67
N ALA A 14 0.69 -3.05 14.45
CA ALA A 14 1.65 -2.08 13.95
C ALA A 14 1.27 -1.60 12.54
N LEU A 15 0.97 -2.54 11.64
CA LEU A 15 0.52 -2.24 10.28
C LEU A 15 -0.75 -1.40 10.31
N ALA A 16 -1.78 -1.85 11.02
CA ALA A 16 -3.06 -1.13 11.13
C ALA A 16 -2.88 0.29 11.68
N ALA A 17 -2.06 0.48 12.72
CA ALA A 17 -1.78 1.80 13.28
C ALA A 17 -1.09 2.73 12.27
N ILE A 18 -0.09 2.24 11.53
CA ILE A 18 0.60 3.01 10.50
C ILE A 18 -0.36 3.37 9.36
N LEU A 19 -1.18 2.41 8.90
CA LEU A 19 -2.15 2.63 7.82
C LEU A 19 -3.22 3.66 8.20
N VAL A 20 -3.75 3.58 9.43
CA VAL A 20 -4.70 4.58 9.93
C VAL A 20 -4.05 5.95 10.02
N ALA A 21 -2.80 6.04 10.49
CA ALA A 21 -2.06 7.30 10.55
C ALA A 21 -1.84 7.90 9.15
N ILE A 22 -1.42 7.09 8.18
CA ILE A 22 -1.25 7.51 6.78
C ILE A 22 -2.58 7.99 6.21
N ALA A 23 -3.64 7.20 6.33
CA ALA A 23 -4.96 7.55 5.80
C ALA A 23 -5.50 8.83 6.43
N ALA A 24 -5.35 9.02 7.73
CA ALA A 24 -5.82 10.21 8.44
C ALA A 24 -5.03 11.48 8.07
N VAL A 25 -3.73 11.36 7.78
CA VAL A 25 -2.93 12.50 7.32
C VAL A 25 -3.22 12.81 5.86
N ASP A 26 -3.28 11.79 5.00
CA ASP A 26 -3.53 11.98 3.57
C ASP A 26 -4.94 12.52 3.31
N PHE A 27 -5.95 12.08 4.05
CA PHE A 27 -7.31 12.63 3.93
C PHE A 27 -7.38 14.12 4.28
N ARG A 28 -6.57 14.57 5.26
CA ARG A 28 -6.58 15.98 5.72
C ARG A 28 -5.67 16.89 4.93
N ARG A 29 -4.51 16.39 4.50
CA ARG A 29 -3.42 17.20 3.93
C ARG A 29 -3.04 16.82 2.50
N GLN A 30 -3.57 15.71 1.97
CA GLN A 30 -3.24 15.17 0.65
C GLN A 30 -1.73 14.96 0.43
N VAL A 31 -1.04 14.62 1.52
CA VAL A 31 0.39 14.37 1.57
C VAL A 31 0.62 13.18 2.49
N ILE A 32 1.40 12.21 2.02
CA ILE A 32 1.90 11.10 2.85
C ILE A 32 3.26 11.50 3.42
N PRO A 33 3.40 11.65 4.76
CA PRO A 33 4.67 11.98 5.40
C PRO A 33 5.72 10.91 5.15
N ASP A 34 6.93 11.34 4.78
CA ASP A 34 8.07 10.44 4.62
C ASP A 34 8.36 9.57 5.87
N PRO A 35 8.24 10.07 7.12
CA PRO A 35 8.41 9.23 8.30
C PRO A 35 7.42 8.07 8.38
N LEU A 36 6.16 8.25 7.93
CA LEU A 36 5.17 7.17 7.96
C LEU A 36 5.42 6.14 6.85
N ASN A 37 5.87 6.57 5.68
CA ASN A 37 6.34 5.65 4.64
C ASN A 37 7.57 4.84 5.09
N MET A 38 8.51 5.50 5.77
CA MET A 38 9.67 4.82 6.35
C MET A 38 9.27 3.87 7.47
N ALA A 39 8.32 4.25 8.33
CA ALA A 39 7.78 3.38 9.36
C ALA A 39 7.17 2.12 8.74
N LEU A 40 6.33 2.28 7.70
CA LEU A 40 5.71 1.16 6.98
C LEU A 40 6.75 0.22 6.37
N ALA A 41 7.78 0.78 5.72
CA ALA A 41 8.84 -0.01 5.12
C ALA A 41 9.71 -0.73 6.17
N ALA A 42 10.11 -0.03 7.23
CA ALA A 42 10.94 -0.56 8.29
C ALA A 42 10.22 -1.67 9.07
N SER A 43 8.93 -1.50 9.38
CA SER A 43 8.13 -2.53 10.04
C SER A 43 7.93 -3.75 9.15
N GLY A 44 7.70 -3.57 7.85
CA GLY A 44 7.55 -4.68 6.89
C GLY A 44 8.85 -5.46 6.74
N LEU A 45 9.99 -4.77 6.56
CA LEU A 45 11.29 -5.43 6.50
C LEU A 45 11.64 -6.13 7.81
N GLY A 46 11.37 -5.48 8.95
CA GLY A 46 11.56 -6.09 10.27
C GLY A 46 10.74 -7.37 10.44
N PHE A 47 9.49 -7.36 9.99
CA PHE A 47 8.63 -8.54 9.99
C PHE A 47 9.23 -9.68 9.13
N GLN A 48 9.67 -9.37 7.91
CA GLN A 48 10.34 -10.35 7.03
C GLN A 48 11.60 -10.93 7.68
N LEU A 49 12.43 -10.10 8.31
CA LEU A 49 13.66 -10.54 8.98
C LEU A 49 13.41 -11.37 10.26
N ILE A 50 12.23 -11.29 10.86
CA ILE A 50 11.88 -12.06 12.06
C ILE A 50 11.20 -13.37 11.68
N ILE A 51 10.23 -13.33 10.76
CA ILE A 51 9.40 -14.49 10.42
C ILE A 51 9.93 -15.26 9.20
N GLN A 52 10.47 -14.58 8.18
CA GLN A 52 10.84 -15.20 6.90
C GLN A 52 12.17 -14.67 6.35
N ARG A 53 13.25 -14.90 7.12
CA ARG A 53 14.59 -14.39 6.79
C ARG A 53 15.06 -14.71 5.38
N GLU A 54 14.74 -15.91 4.90
CA GLU A 54 15.13 -16.38 3.57
C GLU A 54 14.46 -15.59 2.44
N ASN A 55 13.25 -15.08 2.67
CA ASN A 55 12.49 -14.31 1.69
C ASN A 55 12.82 -12.81 1.70
N ALA A 56 13.48 -12.30 2.75
CA ALA A 56 13.78 -10.88 2.90
C ALA A 56 14.55 -10.25 1.71
N PRO A 57 15.56 -10.90 1.09
CA PRO A 57 16.24 -10.34 -0.09
C PRO A 57 15.32 -10.23 -1.30
N MET A 58 14.48 -11.24 -1.53
CA MET A 58 13.52 -11.25 -2.62
C MET A 58 12.45 -10.18 -2.41
N GLN A 59 11.96 -10.04 -1.18
CA GLN A 59 10.96 -9.02 -0.84
C GLN A 59 11.51 -7.61 -1.03
N LEU A 60 12.77 -7.38 -0.65
CA LEU A 60 13.44 -6.10 -0.87
C LEU A 60 13.60 -5.78 -2.36
N LEU A 61 13.95 -6.78 -3.17
CA LEU A 61 14.01 -6.64 -4.62
C LEU A 61 12.65 -6.28 -5.21
N VAL A 62 11.58 -6.97 -4.79
CA VAL A 62 10.21 -6.69 -5.24
C VAL A 62 9.76 -5.29 -4.82
N ALA A 63 10.09 -4.85 -3.60
CA ALA A 63 9.80 -3.51 -3.13
C ALA A 63 10.52 -2.44 -3.96
N ALA A 64 11.81 -2.65 -4.25
CA ALA A 64 12.60 -1.76 -5.10
C ALA A 64 12.06 -1.72 -6.54
N LEU A 65 11.70 -2.87 -7.12
CA LEU A 65 11.10 -2.96 -8.45
C LEU A 65 9.74 -2.28 -8.50
N THR A 66 8.89 -2.50 -7.50
CA THR A 66 7.58 -1.84 -7.37
C THR A 66 7.76 -0.32 -7.36
N LEU A 67 8.66 0.18 -6.51
CA LEU A 67 8.96 1.62 -6.44
C LEU A 67 9.47 2.15 -7.79
N ALA A 68 10.40 1.44 -8.44
CA ALA A 68 10.97 1.84 -9.72
C ALA A 68 9.93 1.88 -10.85
N VAL A 69 9.09 0.84 -10.96
CA VAL A 69 8.02 0.73 -11.96
C VAL A 69 7.00 1.85 -11.77
N PHE A 70 6.48 2.04 -10.55
CA PHE A 70 5.50 3.09 -10.30
C PHE A 70 6.07 4.49 -10.45
N TRP A 71 7.35 4.69 -10.11
CA TRP A 71 8.03 5.95 -10.38
C TRP A 71 8.19 6.20 -11.88
N ALA A 72 8.56 5.18 -12.66
CA ALA A 72 8.68 5.28 -14.11
C ALA A 72 7.32 5.55 -14.77
N LEU A 73 6.25 4.86 -14.35
CA LEU A 73 4.88 5.12 -14.80
C LEU A 73 4.44 6.56 -14.49
N ARG A 74 4.69 7.02 -13.26
CA ARG A 74 4.42 8.40 -12.87
C ARG A 74 5.18 9.39 -13.74
N ARG A 75 6.47 9.14 -14.00
CA ARG A 75 7.33 10.01 -14.82
C ARG A 75 6.88 10.01 -16.28
N GLY A 76 6.61 8.85 -16.86
CA GLY A 76 6.10 8.71 -18.23
C GLY A 76 4.76 9.43 -18.41
N HIS A 77 3.82 9.23 -17.48
CA HIS A 77 2.54 9.95 -17.49
C HIS A 77 2.74 11.47 -17.44
N PHE A 78 3.64 11.95 -16.58
CA PHE A 78 3.95 13.38 -16.49
C PHE A 78 4.55 13.93 -17.80
N LEU A 79 5.46 13.20 -18.43
CA LEU A 79 6.07 13.60 -19.70
C LEU A 79 5.05 13.65 -20.85
N LEU A 80 4.09 12.73 -20.88
CA LEU A 80 3.07 12.66 -21.95
C LEU A 80 1.93 13.65 -21.77
N THR A 81 1.49 13.89 -20.54
CA THR A 81 0.27 14.67 -20.25
C THR A 81 0.54 16.05 -19.66
N GLY A 82 1.77 16.31 -19.20
CA GLY A 82 2.11 17.50 -18.41
C GLY A 82 1.46 17.53 -17.02
N ARG A 83 0.74 16.48 -16.63
CA ARG A 83 -0.03 16.41 -15.38
C ARG A 83 0.49 15.30 -14.47
N ILE A 84 0.46 15.56 -13.17
CA ILE A 84 0.80 14.56 -12.15
C ILE A 84 -0.45 13.71 -11.91
N GLY A 85 -0.42 12.46 -12.39
CA GLY A 85 -1.48 11.49 -12.12
C GLY A 85 -1.37 10.93 -10.70
N LEU A 86 -0.26 10.25 -10.40
CA LEU A 86 0.02 9.63 -9.10
C LEU A 86 0.97 10.49 -8.25
N GLY A 87 0.67 10.65 -6.96
CA GLY A 87 1.54 11.35 -6.01
C GLY A 87 2.84 10.58 -5.76
N LEU A 88 3.94 11.29 -5.48
CA LEU A 88 5.19 10.61 -5.12
C LEU A 88 5.08 9.88 -3.78
N GLY A 89 4.25 10.39 -2.86
CA GLY A 89 3.93 9.72 -1.61
C GLY A 89 3.28 8.35 -1.84
N ASP A 90 2.36 8.26 -2.78
CA ASP A 90 1.66 7.02 -3.14
C ASP A 90 2.63 5.98 -3.72
N VAL A 91 3.57 6.41 -4.58
CA VAL A 91 4.62 5.55 -5.15
C VAL A 91 5.50 4.97 -4.04
N LYS A 92 5.92 5.81 -3.08
CA LYS A 92 6.71 5.37 -1.92
C LYS A 92 5.92 4.39 -1.06
N MET A 93 4.64 4.67 -0.83
CA MET A 93 3.75 3.82 -0.04
C MET A 93 3.56 2.45 -0.70
N LEU A 94 3.41 2.38 -2.03
CA LEU A 94 3.33 1.10 -2.77
C LEU A 94 4.61 0.28 -2.67
N GLY A 95 5.78 0.93 -2.76
CA GLY A 95 7.06 0.28 -2.52
C GLY A 95 7.18 -0.27 -1.10
N ALA A 96 6.75 0.48 -0.10
CA ALA A 96 6.73 0.03 1.30
C ALA A 96 5.70 -1.09 1.54
N ALA A 97 4.53 -1.01 0.91
CA ALA A 97 3.49 -2.02 0.96
C ALA A 97 3.97 -3.38 0.43
N ALA A 98 4.78 -3.35 -0.62
CA ALA A 98 5.40 -4.54 -1.18
C ALA A 98 6.34 -5.27 -0.21
N LEU A 99 6.75 -4.69 0.93
CA LEU A 99 7.52 -5.42 1.95
C LEU A 99 6.64 -6.27 2.87
N TRP A 100 5.35 -5.94 2.95
CA TRP A 100 4.41 -6.63 3.83
C TRP A 100 3.78 -7.84 3.16
N ILE A 101 3.31 -7.68 1.92
CA ILE A 101 2.51 -8.72 1.26
C ILE A 101 3.32 -9.55 0.28
N ASN A 102 2.86 -10.78 0.02
CA ASN A 102 3.37 -11.60 -1.07
C ASN A 102 3.36 -10.81 -2.40
N PRO A 103 4.44 -10.86 -3.21
CA PRO A 103 4.49 -10.19 -4.51
C PRO A 103 3.30 -10.51 -5.45
N LEU A 104 2.73 -11.71 -5.36
CA LEU A 104 1.56 -12.13 -6.12
C LEU A 104 0.27 -11.37 -5.74
N LEU A 105 0.23 -10.75 -4.57
CA LEU A 105 -0.92 -9.98 -4.07
C LEU A 105 -0.83 -8.49 -4.41
N LEU A 106 0.28 -8.00 -4.98
CA LEU A 106 0.38 -6.61 -5.43
C LEU A 106 -0.71 -6.21 -6.44
N PRO A 107 -1.05 -7.04 -7.45
CA PRO A 107 -2.19 -6.76 -8.32
C PRO A 107 -3.51 -6.68 -7.57
N ALA A 108 -3.73 -7.53 -6.56
CA ALA A 108 -4.94 -7.51 -5.75
C ALA A 108 -5.03 -6.21 -4.92
N LEU A 109 -3.92 -5.78 -4.31
CA LEU A 109 -3.81 -4.52 -3.58
C LEU A 109 -4.21 -3.35 -4.48
N LEU A 110 -3.62 -3.28 -5.68
CA LEU A 110 -3.87 -2.21 -6.66
C LEU A 110 -5.31 -2.23 -7.17
N PHE A 111 -5.86 -3.42 -7.42
CA PHE A 111 -7.25 -3.59 -7.84
C PHE A 111 -8.20 -3.08 -6.76
N ILE A 112 -8.01 -3.50 -5.51
CA ILE A 112 -8.85 -3.06 -4.38
C ILE A 112 -8.74 -1.55 -4.18
N ALA A 113 -7.52 -1.00 -4.19
CA ALA A 113 -7.28 0.43 -4.04
C ALA A 113 -7.94 1.25 -5.18
N SER A 114 -7.74 0.85 -6.44
CA SER A 114 -8.31 1.56 -7.58
C SER A 114 -9.83 1.42 -7.65
N ALA A 115 -10.39 0.25 -7.35
CA ALA A 115 -11.83 0.03 -7.31
C ALA A 115 -12.50 0.86 -6.19
N ALA A 116 -11.92 0.88 -4.98
CA ALA A 116 -12.43 1.68 -3.88
C ALA A 116 -12.37 3.19 -4.19
N ALA A 117 -11.27 3.66 -4.79
CA ALA A 117 -11.13 5.04 -5.23
C ALA A 117 -12.16 5.41 -6.30
N LEU A 118 -12.38 4.51 -7.28
CA LEU A 118 -13.34 4.72 -8.36
C LEU A 118 -14.78 4.78 -7.84
N LEU A 119 -15.16 3.86 -6.94
CA LEU A 119 -16.48 3.85 -6.32
C LEU A 119 -16.72 5.12 -5.49
N PHE A 120 -15.70 5.58 -4.76
CA PHE A 120 -15.78 6.81 -3.99
C PHE A 120 -15.97 8.05 -4.87
N VAL A 121 -15.13 8.21 -5.90
CA VAL A 121 -15.24 9.34 -6.85
C VAL A 121 -16.56 9.27 -7.62
N GLY A 122 -16.95 8.09 -8.10
CA GLY A 122 -18.21 7.87 -8.81
C GLY A 122 -19.42 8.25 -7.96
N GLY A 123 -19.44 7.82 -6.69
CA GLY A 123 -20.47 8.19 -5.73
C GLY A 123 -20.54 9.70 -5.49
N GLN A 124 -19.39 10.37 -5.34
CA GLN A 124 -19.35 11.84 -5.21
C GLN A 124 -19.87 12.55 -6.45
N VAL A 125 -19.55 12.08 -7.65
CA VAL A 125 -20.04 12.65 -8.90
C VAL A 125 -21.55 12.50 -9.02
N VAL A 126 -22.12 11.36 -8.61
CA VAL A 126 -23.58 11.17 -8.59
C VAL A 126 -24.25 12.09 -7.56
N ALA A 127 -23.64 12.27 -6.38
CA ALA A 127 -24.23 13.06 -5.30
C ALA A 127 -24.10 14.58 -5.47
N THR A 128 -22.99 15.06 -6.05
CA THR A 128 -22.62 16.49 -6.09
C THR A 128 -22.40 17.03 -7.51
N GLY A 129 -22.51 16.16 -8.52
CA GLY A 129 -22.40 16.50 -9.93
C GLY A 129 -20.98 16.36 -10.52
N PRO A 130 -20.82 16.64 -11.82
CA PRO A 130 -19.58 16.39 -12.57
C PRO A 130 -18.35 17.17 -12.07
N ALA A 131 -18.55 18.24 -11.30
CA ALA A 131 -17.47 19.03 -10.71
C ALA A 131 -16.60 18.21 -9.74
N ALA A 132 -17.17 17.20 -9.07
CA ALA A 132 -16.43 16.32 -8.17
C ALA A 132 -15.35 15.49 -8.87
N ALA A 133 -15.52 15.18 -10.16
CA ALA A 133 -14.51 14.45 -10.93
C ALA A 133 -13.22 15.26 -11.15
N ARG A 134 -13.27 16.59 -10.96
CA ARG A 134 -12.11 17.48 -11.08
C ARG A 134 -11.40 17.73 -9.75
N MET A 135 -12.02 17.33 -8.63
CA MET A 135 -11.39 17.47 -7.32
C MET A 135 -10.28 16.45 -7.14
N ARG A 136 -9.17 16.89 -6.55
CA ARG A 136 -8.06 16.00 -6.24
C ARG A 136 -8.47 15.11 -5.08
N VAL A 137 -8.50 13.80 -5.30
CA VAL A 137 -8.84 12.82 -4.26
C VAL A 137 -7.56 12.20 -3.70
N PRO A 138 -7.40 12.17 -2.35
CA PRO A 138 -6.27 11.50 -1.71
C PRO A 138 -6.29 10.00 -1.99
N PHE A 139 -5.22 9.47 -2.59
CA PHE A 139 -5.16 8.05 -2.98
C PHE A 139 -4.62 7.14 -1.87
N GLY A 140 -3.89 7.71 -0.89
CA GLY A 140 -3.29 6.99 0.22
C GLY A 140 -4.27 6.14 1.04
N PRO A 141 -5.48 6.64 1.42
CA PRO A 141 -6.47 5.84 2.14
C PRO A 141 -6.91 4.59 1.37
N PHE A 142 -6.97 4.65 0.04
CA PHE A 142 -7.35 3.50 -0.77
C PHE A 142 -6.21 2.49 -0.90
N ILE A 143 -4.96 2.95 -1.00
CA ILE A 143 -3.78 2.07 -0.90
C ILE A 143 -3.75 1.39 0.47
N ALA A 144 -4.04 2.13 1.55
CA ALA A 144 -4.10 1.58 2.90
C ALA A 144 -5.15 0.47 3.02
N LEU A 145 -6.34 0.69 2.45
CA LEU A 145 -7.39 -0.33 2.41
C LEU A 145 -6.96 -1.55 1.58
N GLY A 146 -6.39 -1.32 0.38
CA GLY A 146 -5.88 -2.40 -0.45
C GLY A 146 -4.82 -3.25 0.25
N LEU A 147 -3.88 -2.61 0.94
CA LEU A 147 -2.84 -3.30 1.70
C LEU A 147 -3.42 -4.09 2.87
N ALA A 148 -4.32 -3.49 3.66
CA ALA A 148 -4.98 -4.20 4.77
C ALA A 148 -5.75 -5.43 4.28
N CYS A 149 -6.52 -5.30 3.19
CA CYS A 149 -7.26 -6.42 2.62
C CYS A 149 -6.34 -7.50 2.03
N SER A 150 -5.30 -7.12 1.29
CA SER A 150 -4.34 -8.09 0.74
C SER A 150 -3.57 -8.82 1.83
N TRP A 151 -3.17 -8.12 2.90
CA TRP A 151 -2.50 -8.71 4.04
C TRP A 151 -3.39 -9.71 4.78
N LEU A 152 -4.65 -9.34 5.05
CA LEU A 152 -5.62 -10.27 5.65
C LEU A 152 -5.89 -11.47 4.73
N LEU A 153 -6.03 -11.23 3.42
CA LEU A 153 -6.24 -12.31 2.45
C LEU A 153 -5.07 -13.29 2.47
N GLU A 154 -3.84 -12.81 2.58
CA GLU A 154 -2.65 -13.65 2.69
C GLU A 154 -2.72 -14.57 3.91
N GLN A 155 -3.13 -14.04 5.07
CA GLN A 155 -3.33 -14.82 6.29
C GLN A 155 -4.47 -15.84 6.15
N PHE A 156 -5.59 -15.46 5.52
CA PHE A 156 -6.76 -16.33 5.37
C PHE A 156 -6.60 -17.44 4.34
N VAL A 157 -6.00 -17.13 3.19
CA VAL A 157 -5.80 -18.10 2.10
C VAL A 157 -4.81 -19.17 2.53
N GLY A 158 -4.05 -18.94 3.61
CA GLY A 158 -2.95 -19.82 3.97
C GLY A 158 -2.05 -20.00 2.76
N LEU A 159 -1.83 -18.92 1.99
CA LEU A 159 -0.79 -18.84 0.97
C LEU A 159 0.51 -19.00 1.75
N ASN A 160 0.80 -20.26 2.06
CA ASN A 160 1.97 -20.75 2.73
C ASN A 160 3.12 -20.23 1.89
N LEU A 161 3.71 -19.14 2.35
CA LEU A 161 5.09 -18.81 2.05
C LEU A 161 5.93 -19.95 2.63
N GLY A 162 5.94 -21.10 1.95
CA GLY A 162 6.74 -22.27 2.28
C GLY A 162 6.81 -22.61 3.77
N MET A 163 5.68 -22.62 4.48
CA MET A 163 5.65 -23.26 5.80
C MET A 163 5.67 -24.79 5.57
N PRO A 164 6.67 -25.54 6.04
CA PRO A 164 6.43 -26.92 6.42
C PRO A 164 5.41 -27.00 7.58
#